data_AF-A0A7X7UP96-F1
#
_entry.id   AF-A0A7X7UP96-F1
#
_cell.length_a   1.000
_cell.length_b   1.000
_cell.length_c   1.000
_cell.angle_alpha   90.00
_cell.angle_beta   90.00
_cell.angle_gamma   90.00
#
_symmetry.space_group_name_H-M   'P 1'
#
loop_
_entity.id
_entity.type
_entity.pdbx_description
1 polymer ?
#
loop_
_entity_poly.entity_id
_entity_poly.type
_entity_poly.pdbx_seq_one_letter_code
_entity_poly.pdbx_strand_id
1 'polypeptide(L)'
;MKTEPKYYVFDKDRKELVEVASENDNYQMNNDANKYPFLKTNPFLYNPETAPLVVYSIEDFSITVKKRELVFGDVIRDPNIPLAKRKRIIKKAFKTWKKSYNKEKKLTFSEGDKIVDVLGEVSVLKFSWKYKLILGLSFCLTVLLSRIESLLWEKFSLTGFGNYLHQLLSQMFSGRSWLRGVGNLTVYTLLFAILFVLIANMISKEYLRNYRLTETFLSVSEKNIDRSFKKRWRQARKYYLRALKNIRKVPPLAIGAVQEGQVNIQLFREACQVLIDRAYKYKKAKPFISAFKFVLLSLGVLGTGTILAFTFYEMILSLFR
;
A
#
# COMPACT_ATOMS: atom_id res chain seq x y z
N MET A 1 -7.96 27.83 -36.26
CA MET A 1 -6.72 28.52 -35.82
C MET A 1 -6.76 28.66 -34.30
N LYS A 2 -5.82 28.05 -33.57
CA LYS A 2 -5.66 28.26 -32.12
C LYS A 2 -4.91 29.58 -31.93
N THR A 3 -5.58 30.62 -31.45
CA THR A 3 -4.91 31.87 -31.04
C THR A 3 -4.16 31.63 -29.74
N GLU A 4 -2.85 31.88 -29.76
CA GLU A 4 -1.99 31.81 -28.58
C GLU A 4 -2.38 32.88 -27.54
N PRO A 5 -2.26 32.59 -26.24
CA PRO A 5 -2.60 33.54 -25.19
C PRO A 5 -1.59 34.70 -25.12
N LYS A 6 -2.10 35.93 -25.12
CA LYS A 6 -1.31 37.15 -24.89
C LYS A 6 -1.10 37.42 -23.40
N TYR A 7 0.12 37.80 -23.03
CA TYR A 7 0.52 38.07 -21.64
C TYR A 7 0.65 39.57 -21.38
N TYR A 8 0.21 40.04 -20.22
CA TYR A 8 0.27 41.46 -19.83
C TYR A 8 0.89 41.60 -18.44
N VAL A 9 1.81 42.55 -18.29
CA VAL A 9 2.41 42.94 -17.00
C VAL A 9 2.05 44.39 -16.73
N PHE A 10 1.77 44.72 -15.46
CA PHE A 10 1.46 46.08 -15.06
C PHE A 10 2.75 46.85 -14.81
N ASP A 11 3.01 47.84 -15.67
CA ASP A 11 4.16 48.73 -15.55
C ASP A 11 3.85 49.81 -14.50
N LYS A 12 4.62 49.83 -13.41
CA LYS A 12 4.41 50.77 -12.30
C LYS A 12 4.74 52.22 -12.68
N ASP A 13 5.63 52.42 -13.63
CA ASP A 13 6.09 53.75 -14.03
C ASP A 13 5.12 54.38 -15.03
N ARG A 14 4.55 53.55 -15.91
CA ARG A 14 3.57 53.98 -16.93
C ARG A 14 2.12 53.88 -16.48
N LYS A 15 1.84 53.20 -15.35
CA LYS A 15 0.49 52.93 -14.80
C LYS A 15 -0.47 52.25 -15.78
N GLU A 16 0.06 51.47 -16.72
CA GLU A 16 -0.74 50.77 -17.75
C GLU A 16 -0.31 49.30 -17.88
N LEU A 17 -1.18 48.49 -18.51
CA LEU A 17 -0.92 47.08 -18.78
C LEU A 17 -0.22 46.94 -20.14
N VAL A 18 1.03 46.50 -20.14
CA VAL A 18 1.86 46.35 -21.34
C VAL A 18 1.86 44.88 -21.76
N GLU A 19 1.64 44.62 -23.06
CA GLU A 19 1.70 43.27 -23.66
C GLU A 19 3.17 42.83 -23.75
N VAL A 20 3.52 41.68 -23.17
CA VAL A 20 4.87 41.12 -23.25
C VAL A 20 4.94 40.29 -24.53
N ALA A 21 5.71 40.76 -25.52
CA ALA A 21 5.97 40.01 -26.74
C ALA A 21 6.81 38.77 -26.42
N SER A 22 6.43 37.62 -26.99
CA SER A 22 7.20 36.39 -26.86
C SER A 22 8.32 36.37 -27.90
N GLU A 23 9.54 36.28 -27.37
CA GLU A 23 10.80 35.86 -27.99
C GLU A 23 11.84 36.90 -28.50
N ASN A 24 13.04 36.68 -27.96
CA ASN A 24 14.41 36.94 -28.43
C ASN A 24 14.90 38.40 -28.47
N ASP A 25 15.55 38.85 -27.39
CA ASP A 25 17.02 38.93 -27.33
C ASP A 25 17.53 39.46 -25.98
N ASN A 26 18.71 38.95 -25.61
CA ASN A 26 19.59 39.30 -24.50
C ASN A 26 19.30 40.62 -23.74
N TYR A 27 18.75 40.53 -22.54
CA TYR A 27 19.08 41.41 -21.42
C TYR A 27 18.72 40.71 -20.09
N GLN A 28 19.50 40.96 -19.06
CA GLN A 28 19.35 40.45 -17.70
C GLN A 28 17.97 40.73 -17.09
N MET A 29 16.97 39.89 -17.33
CA MET A 29 15.74 39.77 -16.52
C MET A 29 14.97 38.56 -17.03
N ASN A 30 14.95 37.44 -16.29
CA ASN A 30 13.84 36.47 -16.31
C ASN A 30 14.04 35.34 -15.29
N ASN A 31 14.03 35.70 -14.01
CA ASN A 31 13.78 34.73 -12.93
C ASN A 31 12.27 34.52 -12.67
N ASP A 32 11.38 35.25 -13.34
CA ASP A 32 9.95 35.23 -13.02
C ASP A 32 9.13 34.28 -13.91
N ALA A 33 9.50 34.10 -15.18
CA ALA A 33 8.78 33.20 -16.11
C ALA A 33 8.74 31.73 -15.62
N ASN A 34 9.82 31.26 -14.99
CA ASN A 34 9.90 29.91 -14.39
C ASN A 34 9.22 29.79 -13.02
N LYS A 35 8.88 30.90 -12.32
CA LYS A 35 8.16 30.88 -11.03
C LYS A 35 6.66 30.74 -11.20
N TYR A 36 6.10 31.31 -12.27
CA TYR A 36 4.66 31.32 -12.50
C TYR A 36 3.99 29.94 -12.61
N PRO A 37 4.54 28.90 -13.26
CA PRO A 37 3.85 27.60 -13.34
C PRO A 37 3.63 26.96 -11.96
N PHE A 38 4.53 27.16 -11.00
CA PHE A 38 4.42 26.58 -9.66
C PHE A 38 3.40 27.31 -8.77
N LEU A 39 3.32 28.64 -8.88
CA LEU A 39 2.35 29.47 -8.15
C LEU A 39 0.92 29.40 -8.75
N LYS A 40 0.73 28.67 -9.86
CA LYS A 40 -0.59 28.30 -10.43
C LYS A 40 -1.26 27.14 -9.72
N THR A 41 -0.54 26.47 -8.83
CA THR A 41 -1.07 25.37 -8.04
C THR A 41 -1.97 25.86 -6.90
N ASN A 42 -2.49 24.94 -6.11
CA ASN A 42 -3.40 25.25 -5.01
C ASN A 42 -2.60 25.57 -3.74
N PRO A 43 -2.84 26.70 -3.06
CA PRO A 43 -2.11 27.03 -1.82
C PRO A 43 -2.30 26.01 -0.69
N PHE A 44 -3.39 25.24 -0.72
CA PHE A 44 -3.65 24.19 0.26
C PHE A 44 -2.91 22.88 -0.03
N LEU A 45 -2.29 22.75 -1.21
CA LEU A 45 -1.48 21.60 -1.63
C LEU A 45 0.02 21.90 -1.64
N TYR A 46 0.41 23.12 -1.26
CA TYR A 46 1.81 23.51 -1.18
C TYR A 46 2.51 22.71 -0.08
N ASN A 47 3.72 22.20 -0.38
CA ASN A 47 4.60 21.57 0.57
C ASN A 47 5.97 22.28 0.55
N PRO A 48 6.41 22.92 1.65
CA PRO A 48 7.70 23.59 1.70
C PRO A 48 8.90 22.63 1.60
N GLU A 49 8.73 21.35 1.91
CA GLU A 49 9.83 20.37 1.89
C GLU A 49 10.14 19.87 0.48
N THR A 50 9.13 19.81 -0.39
CA THR A 50 9.25 19.27 -1.76
C THR A 50 9.10 20.32 -2.84
N ALA A 51 8.63 21.53 -2.49
CA ALA A 51 8.49 22.61 -3.46
C ALA A 51 9.86 23.20 -3.82
N PRO A 52 10.14 23.40 -5.12
CA PRO A 52 11.40 24.02 -5.57
C PRO A 52 11.48 25.52 -5.24
N LEU A 53 10.38 26.12 -4.79
CA LEU A 53 10.26 27.55 -4.51
C LEU A 53 9.70 27.77 -3.12
N VAL A 54 10.35 28.66 -2.37
CA VAL A 54 9.89 29.14 -1.07
C VAL A 54 8.75 30.14 -1.32
N VAL A 55 7.57 29.82 -0.81
CA VAL A 55 6.40 30.69 -0.86
C VAL A 55 6.13 31.19 0.54
N TYR A 56 5.84 32.48 0.70
CA TYR A 56 5.66 33.07 2.03
C TYR A 56 4.19 33.23 2.39
N SER A 57 3.33 33.44 1.39
CA SER A 57 1.92 33.74 1.62
C SER A 57 0.98 33.07 0.61
N ILE A 58 -0.29 32.92 1.01
CA ILE A 58 -1.36 32.54 0.09
C ILE A 58 -1.61 33.59 -0.99
N GLU A 59 -1.15 34.83 -0.79
CA GLU A 59 -1.31 35.93 -1.74
C GLU A 59 -0.40 35.78 -2.96
N ASP A 60 0.66 35.00 -2.85
CA ASP A 60 1.63 34.73 -3.91
C ASP A 60 1.04 33.81 -5.00
N PHE A 61 -0.07 33.12 -4.71
CA PHE A 61 -0.71 32.19 -5.64
C PHE A 61 -1.59 32.90 -6.66
N SER A 62 -1.62 32.38 -7.88
CA SER A 62 -2.43 32.93 -8.96
C SER A 62 -3.90 32.49 -8.89
N ILE A 63 -4.79 33.36 -9.37
CA ILE A 63 -6.22 33.13 -9.50
C ILE A 63 -6.73 33.58 -10.87
N THR A 64 -7.74 32.89 -11.39
CA THR A 64 -8.36 33.27 -12.67
C THR A 64 -9.49 34.28 -12.46
N VAL A 65 -9.31 35.50 -12.97
CA VAL A 65 -10.31 36.58 -12.98
C VAL A 65 -10.62 36.96 -14.43
N LYS A 66 -11.89 36.84 -14.85
CA LYS A 66 -12.33 37.17 -16.23
C LYS A 66 -11.42 36.59 -17.34
N LYS A 67 -11.01 35.32 -17.20
CA LYS A 67 -10.10 34.60 -18.13
C LYS A 67 -8.64 35.10 -18.13
N ARG A 68 -8.24 35.95 -17.18
CA ARG A 68 -6.84 36.33 -16.95
C ARG A 68 -6.34 35.68 -15.66
N GLU A 69 -5.10 35.21 -15.66
CA GLU A 69 -4.41 34.78 -14.44
C GLU A 69 -3.77 36.00 -13.77
N LEU A 70 -4.10 36.23 -12.51
CA LEU A 70 -3.57 37.35 -11.72
C LEU A 70 -3.14 36.81 -10.35
N VAL A 71 -2.13 37.42 -9.74
CA VAL A 71 -1.70 37.09 -8.38
C VAL A 71 -2.81 37.47 -7.39
N PHE A 72 -3.09 36.60 -6.42
CA PHE A 72 -4.20 36.80 -5.48
C PHE A 72 -4.03 38.09 -4.67
N GLY A 73 -2.81 38.39 -4.21
CA GLY A 73 -2.45 39.61 -3.49
C GLY A 73 -2.77 40.88 -4.26
N ASP A 74 -2.35 40.94 -5.52
CA ASP A 74 -2.57 42.11 -6.39
C ASP A 74 -4.06 42.43 -6.50
N VAL A 75 -4.88 41.41 -6.70
CA VAL A 75 -6.33 41.58 -6.88
C VAL A 75 -7.05 42.01 -5.59
N ILE A 76 -6.62 41.51 -4.43
CA ILE A 76 -7.30 41.85 -3.16
C ILE A 76 -6.83 43.18 -2.58
N ARG A 77 -5.58 43.59 -2.84
CA ARG A 77 -4.99 44.85 -2.32
C ARG A 77 -5.22 46.06 -3.23
N ASP A 78 -5.54 45.86 -4.51
CA ASP A 78 -5.78 46.93 -5.48
C ASP A 78 -6.93 47.91 -5.08
N PRO A 79 -6.68 49.24 -4.99
CA PRO A 79 -7.71 50.27 -4.81
C PRO A 79 -8.78 50.30 -5.88
N ASN A 80 -8.37 50.08 -7.12
CA ASN A 80 -9.19 50.29 -8.29
C ASN A 80 -10.31 49.26 -8.40
N ILE A 81 -10.21 48.16 -7.65
CA ILE A 81 -11.23 47.12 -7.58
C ILE A 81 -12.21 47.43 -6.43
N PRO A 82 -13.50 47.65 -6.72
CA PRO A 82 -14.54 47.83 -5.70
C PRO A 82 -14.59 46.67 -4.69
N LEU A 83 -14.89 46.97 -3.44
CA LEU A 83 -14.99 45.98 -2.34
C LEU A 83 -15.94 44.82 -2.69
N ALA A 84 -17.08 45.11 -3.33
CA ALA A 84 -18.04 44.10 -3.75
C ALA A 84 -17.42 43.11 -4.79
N LYS A 85 -16.62 43.63 -5.72
CA LYS A 85 -15.91 42.80 -6.73
C LYS A 85 -14.83 41.96 -6.05
N ARG A 86 -14.01 42.55 -5.16
CA ARG A 86 -12.99 41.81 -4.38
C ARG A 86 -13.61 40.67 -3.55
N LYS A 87 -14.73 40.93 -2.86
CA LYS A 87 -15.47 39.91 -2.10
C LYS A 87 -15.93 38.74 -2.98
N ARG A 88 -16.42 39.02 -4.20
CA ARG A 88 -16.81 37.98 -5.17
C ARG A 88 -15.61 37.17 -5.66
N ILE A 89 -14.50 37.84 -5.95
CA ILE A 89 -13.25 37.21 -6.39
C ILE A 89 -12.72 36.26 -5.31
N ILE A 90 -12.60 36.71 -4.05
CA ILE A 90 -12.18 35.88 -2.91
C ILE A 90 -13.07 34.64 -2.78
N LYS A 91 -14.40 34.82 -2.76
CA LYS A 91 -15.33 33.69 -2.68
C LYS A 91 -15.14 32.69 -3.83
N LYS A 92 -14.87 33.18 -5.05
CA LYS A 92 -14.64 32.35 -6.24
C LYS A 92 -13.31 31.61 -6.14
N ALA A 93 -12.22 32.28 -5.79
CA ALA A 93 -10.89 31.69 -5.60
C ALA A 93 -10.93 30.54 -4.58
N PHE A 94 -11.46 30.79 -3.38
CA PHE A 94 -11.61 29.76 -2.35
C PHE A 94 -12.52 28.59 -2.75
N LYS A 95 -13.54 28.83 -3.60
CA LYS A 95 -14.37 27.76 -4.16
C LYS A 95 -13.59 26.92 -5.17
N THR A 96 -12.79 27.55 -6.03
CA THR A 96 -11.92 26.88 -7.00
C THR A 96 -10.85 26.05 -6.29
N TRP A 97 -10.14 26.62 -5.33
CA TRP A 97 -9.14 25.90 -4.52
C TRP A 97 -9.75 24.73 -3.77
N LYS A 98 -10.94 24.89 -3.17
CA LYS A 98 -11.63 23.76 -2.54
C LYS A 98 -11.98 22.64 -3.54
N LYS A 99 -12.40 23.00 -4.75
CA LYS A 99 -12.74 22.03 -5.80
C LYS A 99 -11.49 21.30 -6.30
N SER A 100 -10.39 22.02 -6.53
CA SER A 100 -9.10 21.44 -6.93
C SER A 100 -8.56 20.50 -5.85
N TYR A 101 -8.53 20.95 -4.59
CA TYR A 101 -8.08 20.15 -3.45
C TYR A 101 -8.87 18.84 -3.35
N ASN A 102 -10.21 18.93 -3.38
CA ASN A 102 -11.06 17.75 -3.31
C ASN A 102 -10.87 16.81 -4.51
N LYS A 103 -10.53 17.33 -5.70
CA LYS A 103 -10.26 16.51 -6.88
C LYS A 103 -8.96 15.72 -6.69
N GLU A 104 -7.91 16.39 -6.23
CA GLU A 104 -6.58 15.79 -6.03
C GLU A 104 -6.55 14.81 -4.87
N LYS A 105 -7.23 15.16 -3.77
CA LYS A 105 -7.53 14.24 -2.67
C LYS A 105 -8.24 12.99 -3.20
N LYS A 106 -9.37 13.15 -3.90
CA LYS A 106 -10.12 12.00 -4.45
C LYS A 106 -9.27 11.15 -5.37
N LEU A 107 -8.46 11.75 -6.25
CA LEU A 107 -7.53 11.01 -7.11
C LEU A 107 -6.57 10.17 -6.29
N THR A 108 -5.86 10.79 -5.36
CA THR A 108 -4.86 10.12 -4.53
C THR A 108 -5.45 9.01 -3.65
N PHE A 109 -6.60 9.28 -3.02
CA PHE A 109 -7.28 8.27 -2.20
C PHE A 109 -7.94 7.18 -3.05
N SER A 110 -8.49 7.49 -4.23
CA SER A 110 -9.01 6.45 -5.14
C SER A 110 -7.92 5.56 -5.74
N GLU A 111 -6.73 6.12 -5.98
CA GLU A 111 -5.54 5.34 -6.31
C GLU A 111 -5.17 4.45 -5.11
N GLY A 112 -5.17 5.00 -3.90
CA GLY A 112 -4.96 4.27 -2.64
C GLY A 112 -5.97 3.15 -2.37
N ASP A 113 -7.26 3.37 -2.62
CA ASP A 113 -8.32 2.38 -2.42
C ASP A 113 -8.20 1.24 -3.44
N LYS A 114 -7.93 1.56 -4.72
CA LYS A 114 -7.61 0.54 -5.73
C LYS A 114 -6.39 -0.29 -5.33
N ILE A 115 -5.41 0.33 -4.68
CA ILE A 115 -4.24 -0.36 -4.14
C ILE A 115 -4.65 -1.32 -3.02
N VAL A 116 -5.51 -0.90 -2.09
CA VAL A 116 -6.08 -1.77 -1.04
C VAL A 116 -6.88 -2.92 -1.63
N ASP A 117 -7.69 -2.68 -2.66
CA ASP A 117 -8.47 -3.73 -3.32
C ASP A 117 -7.54 -4.77 -3.98
N VAL A 118 -6.50 -4.33 -4.69
CA VAL A 118 -5.47 -5.22 -5.27
C VAL A 118 -4.70 -6.00 -4.19
N LEU A 119 -4.45 -5.36 -3.04
CA LEU A 119 -3.86 -5.97 -1.84
C LEU A 119 -4.81 -7.01 -1.19
N GLY A 120 -6.12 -6.72 -1.15
CA GLY A 120 -7.18 -7.56 -0.58
C GLY A 120 -7.48 -8.79 -1.43
N GLU A 121 -7.35 -8.68 -2.75
CA GLU A 121 -7.42 -9.80 -3.70
C GLU A 121 -6.28 -10.81 -3.55
N VAL A 122 -5.20 -10.46 -2.84
CA VAL A 122 -4.16 -11.44 -2.54
C VAL A 122 -4.70 -12.39 -1.48
N SER A 123 -5.46 -13.40 -1.95
CA SER A 123 -6.04 -14.43 -1.11
C SER A 123 -4.95 -15.00 -0.23
N VAL A 124 -5.07 -14.74 1.06
CA VAL A 124 -4.11 -15.21 2.04
C VAL A 124 -4.09 -16.73 1.96
N LEU A 125 -2.92 -17.32 1.67
CA LEU A 125 -2.70 -18.77 1.68
C LEU A 125 -2.84 -19.31 3.11
N LYS A 126 -4.08 -19.34 3.60
CA LYS A 126 -4.40 -19.90 4.90
C LYS A 126 -4.44 -21.40 4.76
N PHE A 127 -3.58 -22.07 5.50
CA PHE A 127 -3.68 -23.50 5.68
C PHE A 127 -4.79 -23.78 6.70
N SER A 128 -5.84 -24.47 6.28
CA SER A 128 -6.90 -24.88 7.19
C SER A 128 -6.32 -25.77 8.30
N TRP A 129 -6.93 -25.71 9.48
CA TRP A 129 -6.53 -26.56 10.59
C TRP A 129 -6.57 -28.05 10.22
N LYS A 130 -7.55 -28.45 9.39
CA LYS A 130 -7.69 -29.82 8.87
C LYS A 130 -6.42 -30.29 8.14
N TYR A 131 -5.82 -29.45 7.31
CA TYR A 131 -4.57 -29.80 6.61
C TYR A 131 -3.40 -30.02 7.56
N LYS A 132 -3.29 -29.19 8.60
CA LYS A 132 -2.24 -29.33 9.62
C LYS A 132 -2.38 -30.65 10.38
N LEU A 133 -3.62 -31.01 10.72
CA LEU A 133 -3.94 -32.24 11.41
C LEU A 133 -3.61 -33.46 10.54
N ILE A 134 -4.02 -33.46 9.26
CA ILE A 134 -3.70 -34.54 8.32
C ILE A 134 -2.18 -34.71 8.16
N LEU A 135 -1.43 -33.62 7.97
CA LEU A 135 0.03 -33.67 7.86
C LEU A 135 0.68 -34.21 9.15
N GLY A 136 0.25 -33.73 10.32
CA GLY A 136 0.77 -34.20 11.61
C GLY A 136 0.47 -35.68 11.85
N LEU A 137 -0.76 -36.11 11.57
CA LEU A 137 -1.16 -37.51 11.71
C LEU A 137 -0.41 -38.42 10.73
N SER A 138 -0.28 -38.01 9.47
CA SER A 138 0.51 -38.74 8.46
C SER A 138 1.98 -38.85 8.84
N PHE A 139 2.55 -37.77 9.41
CA PHE A 139 3.92 -37.78 9.92
C PHE A 139 4.10 -38.76 11.07
N CYS A 140 3.26 -38.67 12.11
CA CYS A 140 3.33 -39.59 13.25
C CYS A 140 3.17 -41.04 12.80
N LEU A 141 2.21 -41.32 11.92
CA LEU A 141 1.94 -42.66 11.42
C LEU A 141 3.11 -43.20 10.59
N THR A 142 3.67 -42.38 9.68
CA THR A 142 4.82 -42.78 8.86
C THR A 142 6.06 -43.03 9.71
N VAL A 143 6.34 -42.17 10.68
CA VAL A 143 7.47 -42.35 11.62
C VAL A 143 7.28 -43.62 12.42
N LEU A 144 6.07 -43.88 12.94
CA LEU A 144 5.77 -45.09 13.70
C LEU A 144 5.96 -46.33 12.83
N LEU A 145 5.49 -46.36 11.58
CA LEU A 145 5.65 -47.53 10.72
C LEU A 145 7.09 -47.73 10.23
N SER A 146 7.84 -46.66 9.99
CA SER A 146 9.15 -46.72 9.31
C SER A 146 10.36 -46.73 10.25
N ARG A 147 10.22 -46.31 11.52
CA ARG A 147 11.30 -46.22 12.51
C ARG A 147 11.08 -47.21 13.66
N ILE A 148 11.20 -48.49 13.30
CA ILE A 148 10.93 -49.64 14.16
C ILE A 148 12.01 -49.82 15.25
N GLU A 149 13.20 -49.25 15.05
CA GLU A 149 14.33 -49.24 16.01
C GLU A 149 14.24 -48.11 17.05
N SER A 150 13.07 -47.48 17.23
CA SER A 150 12.93 -46.37 18.17
C SER A 150 12.57 -46.84 19.59
N LEU A 151 12.91 -46.03 20.60
CA LEU A 151 12.57 -46.28 22.02
C LEU A 151 11.06 -46.52 22.26
N LEU A 152 10.21 -45.95 21.42
CA LEU A 152 8.76 -46.17 21.49
C LEU A 152 8.38 -47.60 21.09
N TRP A 153 9.07 -48.13 20.07
CA TRP A 153 8.88 -49.50 19.62
C TRP A 153 9.40 -50.52 20.61
N GLU A 154 10.55 -50.28 21.23
CA GLU A 154 11.10 -51.18 22.26
C GLU A 154 10.11 -51.41 23.42
N LYS A 155 9.37 -50.37 23.82
CA LYS A 155 8.33 -50.47 24.84
C LYS A 155 7.05 -51.13 24.32
N PHE A 156 6.67 -50.82 23.08
CA PHE A 156 5.45 -51.35 22.47
C PHE A 156 5.58 -52.84 22.13
N SER A 157 6.76 -53.29 21.70
CA SER A 157 7.06 -54.68 21.37
C SER A 157 7.03 -55.63 22.56
N LEU A 158 6.98 -55.11 23.79
CA LEU A 158 6.76 -55.93 25.00
C LEU A 158 5.34 -56.50 25.05
N THR A 159 4.38 -55.90 24.33
CA THR A 159 3.02 -56.44 24.21
C THR A 159 2.94 -57.49 23.10
N GLY A 160 2.07 -58.49 23.24
CA GLY A 160 1.93 -59.55 22.22
C GLY A 160 1.58 -59.02 20.82
N PHE A 161 0.67 -58.05 20.74
CA PHE A 161 0.33 -57.37 19.48
C PHE A 161 1.49 -56.51 18.95
N GLY A 162 2.20 -55.80 19.82
CA GLY A 162 3.34 -54.97 19.41
C GLY A 162 4.52 -55.80 18.92
N ASN A 163 4.80 -56.96 19.53
CA ASN A 163 5.85 -57.87 19.05
C ASN A 163 5.50 -58.41 17.65
N TYR A 164 4.26 -58.83 17.44
CA TYR A 164 3.76 -59.27 16.13
C TYR A 164 3.95 -58.19 15.06
N LEU A 165 3.49 -56.96 15.33
CA LEU A 165 3.68 -55.84 14.39
C LEU A 165 5.16 -55.51 14.17
N HIS A 166 5.98 -55.55 15.20
CA HIS A 166 7.42 -55.25 15.10
C HIS A 166 8.12 -56.25 14.18
N GLN A 167 7.87 -57.55 14.36
CA GLN A 167 8.43 -58.60 13.52
C GLN A 167 7.94 -58.48 12.08
N LEU A 168 6.64 -58.23 11.88
CA LEU A 168 6.04 -58.05 10.55
C LEU A 168 6.65 -56.87 9.80
N LEU A 169 6.74 -55.71 10.45
CA LEU A 169 7.34 -54.53 9.86
C LEU A 169 8.85 -54.75 9.60
N SER A 170 9.57 -55.37 10.54
CA SER A 170 10.99 -55.70 10.36
C SER A 170 11.23 -56.61 9.16
N GLN A 171 10.41 -57.65 8.97
CA GLN A 171 10.45 -58.52 7.79
C GLN A 171 10.08 -57.76 6.51
N MET A 172 9.07 -56.88 6.56
CA MET A 172 8.67 -56.07 5.41
C MET A 172 9.80 -55.14 4.93
N PHE A 173 10.46 -54.43 5.84
CA PHE A 173 11.54 -53.49 5.50
C PHE A 173 12.88 -54.18 5.19
N SER A 174 13.16 -55.35 5.78
CA SER A 174 14.36 -56.15 5.45
C SER A 174 14.22 -56.88 4.12
N GLY A 175 13.02 -57.38 3.79
CA GLY A 175 12.73 -58.06 2.53
C GLY A 175 12.67 -57.13 1.32
N ARG A 176 12.45 -55.82 1.51
CA ARG A 176 12.33 -54.84 0.41
C ARG A 176 13.06 -53.52 0.72
N SER A 177 14.31 -53.44 0.30
CA SER A 177 15.17 -52.25 0.51
C SER A 177 14.59 -50.94 -0.06
N TRP A 178 13.88 -50.99 -1.19
CA TRP A 178 13.24 -49.81 -1.79
C TRP A 178 12.15 -49.20 -0.88
N LEU A 179 11.47 -50.01 -0.08
CA LEU A 179 10.42 -49.55 0.85
C LEU A 179 11.04 -48.70 1.98
N ARG A 180 12.25 -49.07 2.43
CA ARG A 180 13.03 -48.26 3.39
C ARG A 180 13.39 -46.90 2.82
N GLY A 181 13.74 -46.85 1.52
CA GLY A 181 13.96 -45.61 0.78
C GLY A 181 12.71 -44.73 0.72
N VAL A 182 11.56 -45.31 0.35
CA VAL A 182 10.26 -44.63 0.32
C VAL A 182 9.85 -44.12 1.70
N GLY A 183 10.03 -44.92 2.76
CA GLY A 183 9.77 -44.53 4.15
C GLY A 183 10.56 -43.29 4.56
N ASN A 184 11.88 -43.30 4.37
CA ASN A 184 12.74 -42.16 4.69
C ASN A 184 12.38 -40.92 3.87
N LEU A 185 12.19 -41.06 2.56
CA LEU A 185 11.80 -39.95 1.68
C LEU A 185 10.46 -39.32 2.12
N THR A 186 9.50 -40.16 2.49
CA THR A 186 8.17 -39.73 2.96
C THR A 186 8.29 -38.94 4.27
N VAL A 187 9.09 -39.43 5.23
CA VAL A 187 9.34 -38.72 6.50
C VAL A 187 9.95 -37.34 6.25
N TYR A 188 10.99 -37.24 5.41
CA TYR A 188 11.62 -35.96 5.09
C TYR A 188 10.67 -35.01 4.36
N THR A 189 9.88 -35.53 3.42
CA THR A 189 8.89 -34.74 2.68
C THR A 189 7.81 -34.19 3.61
N LEU A 190 7.31 -35.00 4.54
CA LEU A 190 6.32 -34.57 5.55
C LEU A 190 6.91 -33.57 6.53
N LEU A 191 8.16 -33.76 6.98
CA LEU A 191 8.86 -32.79 7.85
C LEU A 191 9.00 -31.44 7.14
N PHE A 192 9.45 -31.46 5.88
CA PHE A 192 9.60 -30.25 5.09
C PHE A 192 8.24 -29.57 4.82
N ALA A 193 7.19 -30.35 4.57
CA ALA A 193 5.82 -29.85 4.44
C ALA A 193 5.33 -29.16 5.72
N ILE A 194 5.61 -29.73 6.89
CA ILE A 194 5.25 -29.13 8.18
C ILE A 194 5.97 -27.80 8.37
N LEU A 195 7.29 -27.75 8.15
CA LEU A 195 8.08 -26.52 8.25
C LEU A 195 7.58 -25.45 7.28
N PHE A 196 7.32 -25.83 6.03
CA PHE A 196 6.77 -24.93 5.03
C PHE A 196 5.41 -24.36 5.45
N VAL A 197 4.50 -25.19 5.97
CA VAL A 197 3.19 -24.75 6.47
C VAL A 197 3.34 -23.77 7.63
N LEU A 198 4.30 -23.97 8.54
CA LEU A 198 4.56 -23.05 9.65
C LEU A 198 5.04 -21.69 9.13
N ILE A 199 6.06 -21.67 8.27
CA ILE A 199 6.63 -20.44 7.69
C ILE A 199 5.57 -19.70 6.88
N ALA A 200 4.84 -20.41 6.01
CA ALA A 200 3.81 -19.80 5.17
C ALA A 200 2.66 -19.20 6.00
N ASN A 201 2.27 -19.83 7.12
CA ASN A 201 1.29 -19.26 8.03
C ASN A 201 1.81 -18.01 8.76
N MET A 202 3.09 -17.98 9.13
CA MET A 202 3.71 -16.81 9.75
C MET A 202 3.69 -15.62 8.79
N ILE A 203 4.17 -15.81 7.57
CA ILE A 203 4.16 -14.79 6.49
C ILE A 203 2.73 -14.33 6.20
N SER A 204 1.80 -15.28 6.10
CA SER A 204 0.37 -15.01 5.89
C SER A 204 -0.25 -14.15 6.98
N LYS A 205 0.06 -14.44 8.26
CA LYS A 205 -0.44 -13.69 9.41
C LYS A 205 0.14 -12.28 9.46
N GLU A 206 1.43 -12.16 9.18
CA GLU A 206 2.12 -10.87 9.12
C GLU A 206 1.57 -9.99 7.98
N TYR A 207 1.37 -10.57 6.79
CA TYR A 207 0.73 -9.89 5.67
C TYR A 207 -0.66 -9.37 6.04
N LEU A 208 -1.50 -10.20 6.67
CA LEU A 208 -2.86 -9.80 7.07
C LEU A 208 -2.87 -8.73 8.17
N ARG A 209 -1.90 -8.76 9.08
CA ARG A 209 -1.70 -7.70 10.08
C ARG A 209 -1.32 -6.38 9.40
N ASN A 210 -0.35 -6.41 8.49
CA ASN A 210 0.10 -5.23 7.76
C ASN A 210 -1.00 -4.65 6.86
N TYR A 211 -1.81 -5.52 6.23
CA TYR A 211 -2.98 -5.11 5.46
C TYR A 211 -3.99 -4.34 6.32
N ARG A 212 -4.39 -4.86 7.49
CA ARG A 212 -5.34 -4.19 8.39
C ARG A 212 -4.80 -2.86 8.93
N LEU A 213 -3.50 -2.83 9.26
CA LEU A 213 -2.84 -1.60 9.69
C LEU A 213 -2.87 -0.55 8.58
N THR A 214 -2.66 -0.97 7.33
CA THR A 214 -2.74 -0.10 6.15
C THR A 214 -4.15 0.44 5.97
N GLU A 215 -5.16 -0.42 5.93
CA GLU A 215 -6.58 -0.02 5.80
C GLU A 215 -6.99 0.98 6.89
N THR A 216 -6.57 0.72 8.14
CA THR A 216 -6.81 1.64 9.26
C THR A 216 -6.05 2.96 9.08
N PHE A 217 -4.78 2.90 8.67
CA PHE A 217 -3.97 4.09 8.42
C PHE A 217 -4.56 4.96 7.31
N LEU A 218 -5.04 4.36 6.22
CA LEU A 218 -5.65 5.07 5.09
C LEU A 218 -6.92 5.81 5.51
N SER A 219 -7.84 5.11 6.19
CA SER A 219 -9.11 5.69 6.65
C SER A 219 -8.91 6.79 7.70
N VAL A 220 -7.98 6.61 8.64
CA VAL A 220 -7.63 7.62 9.64
C VAL A 220 -6.95 8.82 8.97
N SER A 221 -6.04 8.59 8.04
CA SER A 221 -5.34 9.65 7.31
C SER A 221 -6.30 10.48 6.46
N GLU A 222 -7.22 9.87 5.72
CA GLU A 222 -8.22 10.60 4.94
C GLU A 222 -9.05 11.53 5.81
N LYS A 223 -9.52 11.02 6.96
CA LYS A 223 -10.34 11.78 7.90
C LYS A 223 -9.55 12.93 8.53
N ASN A 224 -8.29 12.72 8.87
CA ASN A 224 -7.43 13.74 9.45
C ASN A 224 -7.07 14.83 8.44
N ILE A 225 -6.74 14.44 7.21
CA ILE A 225 -6.48 15.38 6.09
C ILE A 225 -7.74 16.21 5.81
N ASP A 226 -8.91 15.60 5.71
CA ASP A 226 -10.17 16.31 5.44
C ASP A 226 -10.54 17.30 6.55
N ARG A 227 -10.36 16.91 7.82
CA ARG A 227 -10.58 17.78 8.99
C ARG A 227 -9.60 18.96 9.01
N SER A 228 -8.30 18.67 8.82
CA SER A 228 -7.25 19.69 8.77
C SER A 228 -7.52 20.70 7.66
N PHE A 229 -7.78 20.22 6.44
CA PHE A 229 -8.13 21.05 5.29
C PHE A 229 -9.37 21.92 5.56
N LYS A 230 -10.48 21.33 6.05
CA LYS A 230 -11.71 22.08 6.35
C LYS A 230 -11.46 23.20 7.37
N LYS A 231 -10.63 22.94 8.40
CA LYS A 231 -10.25 23.94 9.41
C LYS A 231 -9.45 25.08 8.79
N ARG A 232 -8.34 24.76 8.10
CA ARG A 232 -7.44 25.74 7.45
C ARG A 232 -8.18 26.56 6.39
N TRP A 233 -8.98 25.91 5.53
CA TRP A 233 -9.79 26.57 4.51
C TRP A 233 -10.80 27.55 5.11
N ARG A 234 -11.53 27.16 6.16
CA ARG A 234 -12.48 28.06 6.84
C ARG A 234 -11.76 29.25 7.46
N GLN A 235 -10.62 29.02 8.10
CA GLN A 235 -9.82 30.06 8.75
C GLN A 235 -9.27 31.07 7.74
N ALA A 236 -8.61 30.60 6.67
CA ALA A 236 -8.09 31.45 5.60
C ALA A 236 -9.21 32.24 4.90
N ARG A 237 -10.33 31.60 4.57
CA ARG A 237 -11.47 32.29 3.95
C ARG A 237 -12.05 33.37 4.86
N LYS A 238 -12.18 33.08 6.16
CA LYS A 238 -12.70 34.02 7.16
C LYS A 238 -11.75 35.20 7.36
N TYR A 239 -10.44 34.95 7.34
CA TYR A 239 -9.40 35.96 7.43
C TYR A 239 -9.57 37.03 6.34
N TYR A 240 -9.56 36.63 5.07
CA TYR A 240 -9.66 37.56 3.93
C TYR A 240 -11.01 38.27 3.84
N LEU A 241 -12.11 37.58 4.16
CA LEU A 241 -13.44 38.20 4.12
C LEU A 241 -13.66 39.23 5.24
N ARG A 242 -13.04 39.04 6.42
CA ARG A 242 -13.10 39.99 7.53
C ARG A 242 -12.15 41.17 7.33
N ALA A 243 -10.93 40.89 6.87
CA ALA A 243 -9.91 41.89 6.63
C ALA A 243 -10.19 42.78 5.40
N LEU A 244 -11.16 42.42 4.54
CA LEU A 244 -11.38 43.04 3.23
C LEU A 244 -11.41 44.58 3.22
N LYS A 245 -12.06 45.20 4.23
CA LYS A 245 -12.16 46.66 4.32
C LYS A 245 -10.80 47.33 4.55
N ASN A 246 -9.94 46.70 5.35
CA ASN A 246 -8.64 47.23 5.78
C ASN A 246 -7.48 46.37 5.29
N ILE A 247 -7.66 45.63 4.20
CA ILE A 247 -6.74 44.55 3.78
C ILE A 247 -5.31 45.02 3.55
N ARG A 248 -5.12 46.31 3.20
CA ARG A 248 -3.79 46.91 3.04
C ARG A 248 -3.01 47.07 4.34
N LYS A 249 -3.71 47.28 5.45
CA LYS A 249 -3.12 47.42 6.79
C LYS A 249 -2.94 46.05 7.47
N VAL A 250 -3.48 45.00 6.88
CA VAL A 250 -3.43 43.63 7.41
C VAL A 250 -2.31 42.88 6.69
N PRO A 251 -1.41 42.19 7.42
CA PRO A 251 -0.35 41.41 6.79
C PRO A 251 -0.92 40.28 5.92
N PRO A 252 -0.19 39.79 4.91
CA PRO A 252 -0.59 38.58 4.20
C PRO A 252 -0.68 37.37 5.13
N LEU A 253 -1.61 36.46 4.85
CA LEU A 253 -1.69 35.21 5.60
C LEU A 253 -0.53 34.29 5.19
N ALA A 254 0.32 33.96 6.16
CA ALA A 254 1.49 33.11 5.95
C ALA A 254 1.09 31.73 5.40
N ILE A 255 1.90 31.19 4.49
CA ILE A 255 1.61 29.91 3.83
C ILE A 255 1.53 28.76 4.83
N GLY A 256 2.31 28.80 5.92
CA GLY A 256 2.30 27.78 6.98
C GLY A 256 0.92 27.55 7.63
N ALA A 257 0.07 28.59 7.66
CA ALA A 257 -1.29 28.51 8.19
C ALA A 257 -2.31 27.87 7.21
N VAL A 258 -1.90 27.69 5.95
CA VAL A 258 -2.77 27.33 4.82
C VAL A 258 -2.34 26.00 4.18
N GLN A 259 -1.03 25.75 4.10
CA GLN A 259 -0.39 24.59 3.46
C GLN A 259 -0.90 23.27 4.03
N GLU A 260 -0.61 22.17 3.34
CA GLU A 260 -0.96 20.84 3.86
C GLU A 260 -0.27 20.58 5.21
N GLY A 261 -0.94 19.88 6.12
CA GLY A 261 -0.36 19.57 7.44
C GLY A 261 0.78 18.56 7.34
N GLN A 262 1.30 18.10 8.49
CA GLN A 262 2.40 17.11 8.58
C GLN A 262 2.16 15.80 7.79
N VAL A 263 0.90 15.46 7.47
CA VAL A 263 0.57 14.34 6.58
C VAL A 263 0.21 14.93 5.22
N ASN A 264 1.20 15.00 4.34
CA ASN A 264 1.04 15.41 2.95
C ASN A 264 0.49 14.24 2.13
N ILE A 265 -0.36 14.54 1.15
CA ILE A 265 -0.78 13.62 0.09
C ILE A 265 0.41 12.87 -0.54
N GLN A 266 1.59 13.48 -0.63
CA GLN A 266 2.83 12.83 -1.10
C GLN A 266 3.36 11.74 -0.17
N LEU A 267 3.50 12.00 1.14
CA LEU A 267 3.94 10.99 2.11
C LEU A 267 2.98 9.80 2.16
N PHE A 268 1.69 10.07 2.01
CA PHE A 268 0.67 9.05 1.84
C PHE A 268 0.92 8.20 0.59
N ARG A 269 1.25 8.82 -0.55
CA ARG A 269 1.53 8.13 -1.80
C ARG A 269 2.76 7.22 -1.69
N GLU A 270 3.83 7.72 -1.07
CA GLU A 270 5.06 6.94 -0.84
C GLU A 270 4.80 5.73 0.08
N ALA A 271 4.08 5.93 1.18
CA ALA A 271 3.70 4.84 2.08
C ALA A 271 2.86 3.79 1.35
N CYS A 272 1.90 4.21 0.53
CA CYS A 272 1.11 3.32 -0.32
C CYS A 272 1.99 2.53 -1.30
N GLN A 273 3.00 3.17 -1.92
CA GLN A 273 3.85 2.55 -2.92
C GLN A 273 4.74 1.44 -2.34
N VAL A 274 5.34 1.66 -1.17
CA VAL A 274 6.10 0.61 -0.45
C VAL A 274 5.23 -0.62 -0.16
N LEU A 275 3.94 -0.39 0.15
CA LEU A 275 2.99 -1.46 0.43
C LEU A 275 2.59 -2.21 -0.84
N ILE A 276 2.40 -1.51 -1.97
CA ILE A 276 2.19 -2.13 -3.29
C ILE A 276 3.34 -3.07 -3.63
N ASP A 277 4.59 -2.61 -3.45
CA ASP A 277 5.76 -3.42 -3.81
C ASP A 277 5.82 -4.72 -3.01
N ARG A 278 5.48 -4.66 -1.72
CA ARG A 278 5.37 -5.86 -0.87
C ARG A 278 4.20 -6.76 -1.31
N ALA A 279 3.05 -6.18 -1.63
CA ALA A 279 1.88 -6.90 -2.15
C ALA A 279 2.21 -7.64 -3.45
N TYR A 280 2.88 -6.96 -4.37
CA TYR A 280 3.23 -7.47 -5.68
C TYR A 280 4.20 -8.65 -5.57
N LYS A 281 5.22 -8.53 -4.70
CA LYS A 281 6.13 -9.66 -4.39
C LYS A 281 5.35 -10.87 -3.86
N TYR A 282 4.40 -10.66 -2.95
CA TYR A 282 3.59 -11.74 -2.39
C TYR A 282 2.63 -12.35 -3.43
N LYS A 283 1.99 -11.53 -4.28
CA LYS A 283 1.13 -11.97 -5.40
C LYS A 283 1.91 -12.81 -6.41
N LYS A 284 3.15 -12.42 -6.75
CA LYS A 284 4.04 -13.17 -7.65
C LYS A 284 4.49 -14.51 -7.05
N ALA A 285 4.70 -14.56 -5.73
CA ALA A 285 5.08 -15.79 -5.03
C ALA A 285 3.91 -16.77 -4.85
N LYS A 286 2.67 -16.30 -4.83
CA LYS A 286 1.46 -17.11 -4.62
C LYS A 286 1.37 -18.39 -5.48
N PRO A 287 1.50 -18.36 -6.82
CA PRO A 287 1.41 -19.57 -7.64
C PRO A 287 2.52 -20.57 -7.28
N PHE A 288 3.73 -20.09 -6.99
CA PHE A 288 4.84 -20.93 -6.55
C PHE A 288 4.53 -21.61 -5.21
N ILE A 289 4.04 -20.85 -4.22
CA ILE A 289 3.63 -21.40 -2.91
C ILE A 289 2.51 -22.43 -3.07
N SER A 290 1.54 -22.18 -3.96
CA SER A 290 0.42 -23.09 -4.21
C SER A 290 0.86 -24.39 -4.91
N ALA A 291 1.70 -24.29 -5.95
CA ALA A 291 2.24 -25.45 -6.65
C ALA A 291 3.11 -26.29 -5.71
N PHE A 292 3.97 -25.63 -4.96
CA PHE A 292 4.85 -26.26 -3.99
C PHE A 292 4.08 -26.97 -2.87
N LYS A 293 3.01 -26.34 -2.37
CA LYS A 293 2.04 -26.98 -1.47
C LYS A 293 1.47 -28.26 -2.06
N PHE A 294 1.01 -28.21 -3.31
CA PHE A 294 0.38 -29.37 -3.98
C PHE A 294 1.37 -30.52 -4.13
N VAL A 295 2.59 -30.24 -4.58
CA VAL A 295 3.65 -31.25 -4.74
C VAL A 295 4.00 -31.91 -3.41
N LEU A 296 4.25 -31.12 -2.35
CA LEU A 296 4.59 -31.64 -1.03
C LEU A 296 3.47 -32.48 -0.42
N LEU A 297 2.21 -32.05 -0.57
CA LEU A 297 1.05 -32.79 -0.07
C LEU A 297 0.86 -34.11 -0.83
N SER A 298 0.91 -34.07 -2.16
CA SER A 298 0.75 -35.27 -2.98
C SER A 298 1.83 -36.29 -2.67
N LEU A 299 3.10 -35.87 -2.59
CA LEU A 299 4.21 -36.76 -2.23
C LEU A 299 4.07 -37.34 -0.82
N GLY A 300 3.70 -36.51 0.17
CA GLY A 300 3.52 -36.97 1.55
C GLY A 300 2.36 -37.95 1.70
N VAL A 301 1.20 -37.67 1.08
CA VAL A 301 0.02 -38.54 1.14
C VAL A 301 0.24 -39.83 0.36
N LEU A 302 0.80 -39.76 -0.85
CA LEU A 302 1.11 -40.95 -1.64
C LEU A 302 2.11 -41.86 -0.90
N GLY A 303 3.19 -41.29 -0.36
CA GLY A 303 4.17 -42.06 0.41
C GLY A 303 3.57 -42.73 1.64
N THR A 304 2.77 -41.99 2.41
CA THR A 304 2.06 -42.53 3.58
C THR A 304 1.10 -43.66 3.18
N GLY A 305 0.34 -43.45 2.09
CA GLY A 305 -0.61 -44.43 1.56
C GLY A 305 0.07 -45.70 1.05
N THR A 306 1.24 -45.57 0.39
CA THR A 306 2.03 -46.73 -0.04
C THR A 306 2.50 -47.55 1.16
N ILE A 307 3.06 -46.93 2.19
CA ILE A 307 3.54 -47.62 3.39
C ILE A 307 2.38 -48.34 4.10
N LEU A 308 1.22 -47.67 4.22
CA LEU A 308 0.02 -48.26 4.80
C LEU A 308 -0.48 -49.46 3.99
N ALA A 309 -0.62 -49.32 2.67
CA ALA A 309 -1.11 -50.38 1.80
C ALA A 309 -0.22 -51.63 1.88
N PHE A 310 1.11 -51.44 1.90
CA PHE A 310 2.06 -52.54 2.09
C PHE A 310 1.99 -53.16 3.49
N THR A 311 1.81 -52.35 4.53
CA THR A 311 1.63 -52.86 5.89
C THR A 311 0.39 -53.74 5.99
N PHE A 312 -0.75 -53.30 5.42
CA PHE A 312 -1.98 -54.10 5.37
C PHE A 312 -1.81 -55.36 4.52
N TYR A 313 -1.15 -55.26 3.37
CA TYR A 313 -0.87 -56.40 2.51
C TYR A 313 -0.07 -57.50 3.25
N GLU A 314 1.01 -57.11 3.93
CA GLU A 314 1.82 -58.07 4.70
C GLU A 314 1.05 -58.62 5.91
N MET A 315 0.20 -57.83 6.58
CA MET A 315 -0.70 -58.29 7.65
C MET A 315 -1.73 -59.32 7.17
N ILE A 316 -2.29 -59.14 5.97
CA ILE A 316 -3.22 -60.12 5.39
C ILE A 316 -2.45 -61.39 5.04
N LEU A 317 -1.29 -61.25 4.40
CA LEU A 317 -0.48 -62.38 3.96
C LEU A 317 0.02 -63.23 5.14
N SER A 318 0.34 -62.61 6.28
CA SER A 318 0.75 -63.31 7.50
C SER A 318 -0.40 -64.05 8.21
N LEU A 319 -1.67 -63.75 7.92
CA LEU A 319 -2.81 -64.54 8.43
C LEU A 319 -3.00 -65.86 7.65
N PHE A 320 -2.47 -65.95 6.44
CA PHE A 320 -2.58 -67.12 5.56
C PHE A 320 -1.31 -67.99 5.53
N ARG A 321 -0.28 -67.63 6.30
CA ARG A 321 0.94 -68.42 6.49
C ARG A 321 0.89 -69.15 7.82
#